data_AF-A0A0U2VBS4-F1
#
_entry.id   AF-A0A0U2VBS4-F1
#
_cell.length_a   1.000
_cell.length_b   1.000
_cell.length_c   1.000
_cell.angle_alpha   90.00
_cell.angle_beta   90.00
_cell.angle_gamma   90.00
#
_symmetry.space_group_name_H-M   'P 1'
#
loop_
_entity.id
_entity.type
_entity.pdbx_description
1 polymer ?
#
loop_
_entity_poly.entity_id
_entity_poly.type
_entity_poly.pdbx_seq_one_letter_code
_entity_poly.pdbx_strand_id
1 'polypeptide(L)' 'MSTTLLTIYVLIWPVIAFGVFVILLCSLIKDLKNAKQKGKNLV' A
#
# COMPACT_ATOMS: atom_id res chain seq x y z
N MET A 1 24.88 16.74 -17.06
CA MET A 1 23.61 16.01 -17.29
C MET A 1 23.40 15.08 -16.11
N SER A 2 22.60 15.49 -15.13
CA SER A 2 22.52 14.84 -13.81
C SER A 2 21.62 13.59 -13.85
N THR A 3 22.07 12.55 -14.55
CA THR A 3 21.40 11.24 -14.66
C THR A 3 21.12 10.61 -13.29
N THR A 4 21.98 10.86 -12.31
CA THR A 4 21.82 10.40 -10.92
C THR A 4 20.51 10.88 -10.29
N LEU A 5 20.09 12.12 -10.58
CA LEU A 5 18.86 12.69 -10.03
C LEU A 5 17.62 12.03 -10.62
N LEU A 6 17.68 11.70 -11.92
CA LEU A 6 16.61 10.98 -12.62
C LEU A 6 16.48 9.54 -12.08
N THR A 7 17.59 8.85 -11.86
CA THR A 7 17.60 7.49 -11.28
C THR A 7 16.97 7.47 -9.89
N ILE A 8 17.32 8.42 -9.02
CA ILE A 8 16.74 8.53 -7.67
C ILE A 8 15.23 8.80 -7.74
N TYR A 9 14.80 9.70 -8.62
CA TYR A 9 13.37 10.00 -8.80
C TYR A 9 12.58 8.77 -9.25
N VAL A 10 13.12 8.02 -10.22
CA VAL A 10 12.50 6.78 -10.71
C VAL A 10 12.50 5.69 -9.64
N LEU A 11 13.50 5.62 -8.76
CA LEU A 11 13.52 4.69 -7.62
C LEU A 11 12.56 5.10 -6.49
N ILE A 12 12.26 6.39 -6.33
CA ILE A 12 11.30 6.87 -5.33
C ILE A 12 9.87 6.40 -5.66
N TRP A 13 9.53 6.37 -6.95
CA TRP A 13 8.19 5.99 -7.42
C TRP A 13 7.72 4.60 -6.98
N PRO A 14 8.49 3.51 -7.15
CA PRO A 14 8.11 2.17 -6.68
C PRO A 14 8.04 2.10 -5.16
N VAL A 15 8.84 2.89 -4.42
CA VAL A 15 8.76 2.94 -2.94
C VAL A 15 7.41 3.53 -2.51
N ILE A 16 6.97 4.61 -3.14
CA ILE A 16 5.66 5.22 -2.85
C ILE A 16 4.54 4.26 -3.24
N ALA A 17 4.60 3.66 -4.44
CA ALA A 17 3.61 2.69 -4.90
C ALA A 17 3.52 1.48 -3.94
N PHE A 18 4.68 0.97 -3.50
CA PHE A 18 4.75 -0.12 -2.53
C PHE A 18 4.18 0.29 -1.17
N GLY A 19 4.47 1.49 -0.69
CA GLY A 19 3.89 2.02 0.54
C GLY A 19 2.36 2.05 0.49
N VAL A 20 1.79 2.57 -0.61
CA VAL A 20 0.33 2.58 -0.82
C VAL A 20 -0.23 1.16 -0.91
N PHE A 21 0.44 0.25 -1.62
CA PHE A 21 0.01 -1.14 -1.75
C PHE A 21 -0.01 -1.86 -0.38
N VAL A 22 1.02 -1.65 0.44
CA VAL A 22 1.09 -2.19 1.80
C VAL A 22 -0.01 -1.59 2.68
N ILE A 23 -0.28 -0.29 2.59
CA ILE A 23 -1.38 0.35 3.33
C ILE A 23 -2.72 -0.26 2.95
N LEU A 24 -2.98 -0.46 1.66
CA LEU A 24 -4.20 -1.09 1.17
C LEU A 24 -4.33 -2.54 1.66
N LEU A 25 -3.26 -3.34 1.58
CA LEU A 25 -3.24 -4.70 2.12
C LEU A 25 -3.49 -4.73 3.63
N CYS A 26 -2.81 -3.86 4.39
CA CYS A 26 -3.02 -3.77 5.83
C CYS A 26 -4.46 -3.35 6.18
N SER A 27 -5.02 -2.39 5.43
CA SER A 27 -6.41 -1.98 5.60
C SER A 27 -7.35 -3.13 5.29
N LEU A 28 -7.14 -3.83 4.18
CA LEU A 28 -7.95 -4.96 3.76
C LEU A 28 -7.91 -6.11 4.78
N ILE A 29 -6.72 -6.49 5.26
CA ILE A 29 -6.57 -7.53 6.29
C ILE A 29 -7.24 -7.12 7.59
N LYS A 30 -7.09 -5.86 8.01
CA LYS A 30 -7.77 -5.34 9.20
C LYS A 30 -9.29 -5.35 9.03
N ASP A 31 -9.77 -5.00 7.85
CA ASP A 31 -11.20 -4.99 7.53
C ASP A 31 -11.77 -6.41 7.50
N LEU A 32 -11.09 -7.37 6.85
CA LEU A 32 -11.45 -8.78 6.88
C LEU A 32 -11.45 -9.34 8.31
N LYS A 33 -10.44 -9.02 9.13
CA LYS A 33 -10.36 -9.49 10.52
C LYS A 33 -11.50 -8.91 11.35
N ASN A 34 -11.78 -7.62 11.18
CA ASN A 34 -12.88 -6.93 11.86
C ASN A 34 -14.25 -7.45 11.40
N ALA A 35 -14.42 -7.73 10.11
CA ALA A 35 -15.64 -8.31 9.55
C ALA A 35 -15.89 -9.73 10.10
N LYS A 36 -14.83 -10.55 10.19
CA LYS A 36 -14.90 -11.88 10.81
C LYS A 36 -15.28 -11.83 12.29
N GLN A 37 -14.76 -10.85 13.04
CA GLN A 37 -15.04 -10.72 14.48
C GLN A 37 -16.40 -10.09 14.78
N LYS A 38 -16.89 -9.17 13.93
CA LYS A 38 -18.17 -8.50 14.17
C LYS A 38 -19.38 -9.23 13.62
N GLY A 39 -19.21 -10.32 12.85
CA GLY A 39 -20.33 -11.05 12.23
C GLY A 39 -21.20 -10.16 11.33
N LYS A 40 -20.73 -8.95 11.01
CA LYS A 40 -21.36 -8.02 10.11
C LYS A 40 -20.66 -8.18 8.79
N ASN A 41 -21.33 -8.95 7.94
CA ASN A 41 -21.34 -8.84 6.50
C ASN A 41 -20.37 -7.80 5.92
N LEU A 42 -19.37 -8.29 5.20
CA LEU A 42 -18.83 -7.57 4.04
C LEU A 42 -19.89 -7.65 2.91
N VAL A 43 -21.08 -7.07 3.17
CA VAL A 43 -22.20 -6.60 2.29
C VAL A 43 -23.48 -6.37 3.09
#